data_AF-A0A2N9MN62-F1
#
_entry.id   AF-A0A2N9MN62-F1
#
_cell.length_a   1.000
_cell.length_b   1.000
_cell.length_c   1.000
_cell.angle_alpha   90.00
_cell.angle_beta   90.00
_cell.angle_gamma   90.00
#
_symmetry.space_group_name_H-M   'P 1'
#
loop_
_entity.id
_entity.type
_entity.pdbx_description
1 polymer ?
#
loop_
_entity_poly.entity_id
_entity_poly.type
_entity_poly.pdbx_seq_one_letter_code
_entity_poly.pdbx_strand_id
1 'polypeptide(L)'
;MTIDLDKETQLRIEQEVQSGRYHSAAEVVREALRLMEQRDRMLTLRKEEIRGQIDEGLESLRVGKGLDGEAVFDRIEAELDTLERTAHK
;
A
#
# COMPACT_ATOMS: atom_id res chain seq x y z
N MET A 1 -2.71 4.66 -33.59
CA MET A 1 -1.47 5.02 -32.86
C MET A 1 -0.60 3.77 -32.85
N THR A 2 0.66 3.89 -33.28
CA THR A 2 1.64 2.80 -33.22
C THR A 2 2.54 3.07 -32.02
N ILE A 3 2.79 2.06 -31.21
CA ILE A 3 3.64 2.15 -30.02
C ILE A 3 4.81 1.22 -30.26
N ASP A 4 6.03 1.76 -30.20
CA ASP A 4 7.24 0.97 -30.29
C ASP A 4 7.52 0.32 -28.93
N LEU A 5 7.71 -0.99 -28.94
CA LEU A 5 8.01 -1.79 -27.75
C LEU A 5 9.44 -2.31 -27.85
N ASP A 6 10.12 -2.42 -26.71
CA ASP A 6 11.37 -3.16 -26.66
C ASP A 6 11.13 -4.67 -26.86
N LYS A 7 12.22 -5.39 -27.19
CA LYS A 7 12.14 -6.83 -27.49
C LYS A 7 11.64 -7.65 -26.30
N GLU A 8 11.95 -7.23 -25.08
CA GLU A 8 11.56 -7.94 -23.87
C GLU A 8 10.04 -7.87 -23.65
N THR A 9 9.48 -6.66 -23.80
CA THR A 9 8.05 -6.40 -23.65
C THR A 9 7.26 -7.12 -24.74
N GLN A 10 7.74 -7.09 -25.98
CA GLN A 10 7.12 -7.84 -27.07
C GLN A 10 7.10 -9.35 -26.77
N LEU A 11 8.25 -9.92 -26.38
CA LEU A 11 8.34 -11.35 -26.05
C LEU A 11 7.37 -11.73 -24.91
N ARG A 12 7.27 -10.88 -23.89
CA ARG A 12 6.37 -11.13 -22.75
C ARG A 12 4.89 -11.09 -23.17
N ILE A 13 4.51 -10.15 -24.02
CA ILE A 13 3.15 -10.08 -24.58
C ILE A 13 2.85 -11.33 -25.42
N GLU A 14 3.80 -11.75 -26.25
CA GLU A 14 3.68 -12.97 -27.07
C GLU A 14 3.51 -14.22 -26.20
N GLN A 15 4.27 -14.35 -25.12
CA GLN A 15 4.14 -15.46 -24.16
C GLN A 15 2.76 -15.49 -23.49
N GLU A 16 2.24 -14.34 -23.09
CA GLU A 16 0.91 -14.25 -22.47
C GLU A 16 -0.20 -14.66 -23.43
N VAL A 17 -0.10 -14.31 -24.71
CA VAL A 17 -1.04 -14.77 -25.74
C VAL A 17 -0.87 -16.26 -26.03
N GLN A 18 0.37 -16.74 -26.20
CA GLN A 18 0.68 -18.16 -26.45
C GLN A 18 0.22 -19.08 -25.30
N SER A 19 0.20 -18.56 -24.06
CA SER A 19 -0.32 -19.29 -22.91
C SER A 19 -1.83 -19.59 -22.99
N GLY A 20 -2.55 -18.93 -23.91
CA GLY A 20 -3.99 -19.03 -24.04
C GLY A 20 -4.76 -18.19 -23.02
N ARG A 21 -4.09 -17.47 -22.10
CA ARG A 21 -4.74 -16.56 -21.14
C ARG A 21 -5.38 -15.35 -21.81
N TYR A 22 -4.85 -14.92 -22.96
CA TYR A 22 -5.34 -13.77 -23.71
C TYR A 22 -5.43 -14.12 -25.19
N HIS A 23 -6.43 -13.58 -25.89
CA HIS A 23 -6.67 -13.86 -27.31
C HIS A 23 -5.88 -12.93 -28.24
N SER A 24 -5.35 -11.81 -27.72
CA SER A 24 -4.58 -10.85 -28.53
C SER A 24 -3.64 -9.99 -27.69
N ALA A 25 -2.60 -9.45 -28.32
CA ALA A 25 -1.70 -8.46 -27.71
C ALA A 25 -2.46 -7.22 -27.18
N ALA A 26 -3.49 -6.77 -27.91
CA ALA A 26 -4.31 -5.64 -27.50
C ALA A 26 -5.08 -5.92 -26.19
N GLU A 27 -5.46 -7.17 -25.95
CA GLU A 27 -6.12 -7.59 -24.71
C GLU A 27 -5.14 -7.59 -23.54
N VAL A 28 -3.92 -8.12 -23.74
CA VAL A 28 -2.84 -8.07 -22.74
C VAL A 28 -2.56 -6.63 -22.32
N VAL A 29 -2.42 -5.71 -23.30
CA VAL A 29 -2.15 -4.29 -23.02
C VAL A 29 -3.31 -3.62 -22.28
N ARG A 30 -4.56 -3.90 -22.68
CA ARG A 30 -5.73 -3.35 -21.96
C ARG A 30 -5.77 -3.81 -20.51
N GLU A 31 -5.51 -5.09 -20.25
CA GLU A 31 -5.51 -5.62 -18.89
C GLU A 31 -4.33 -5.06 -18.07
N ALA A 32 -3.15 -4.92 -18.67
CA ALA A 32 -2.01 -4.28 -18.02
C ALA A 32 -2.31 -2.83 -17.61
N LEU A 33 -2.95 -2.05 -18.49
CA LEU A 33 -3.39 -0.69 -18.19
C LEU A 33 -4.47 -0.65 -17.10
N ARG A 34 -5.42 -1.59 -17.12
CA ARG A 34 -6.45 -1.72 -16.08
C ARG A 34 -5.83 -1.98 -14.70
N LEU A 35 -4.87 -2.89 -14.62
CA LEU A 35 -4.13 -3.21 -13.40
C LEU A 35 -3.29 -2.02 -12.92
N MET A 36 -2.64 -1.31 -13.85
CA MET A 36 -1.90 -0.09 -13.55
C MET A 36 -2.80 0.97 -12.93
N GLU A 37 -3.96 1.22 -13.52
CA GLU A 37 -4.93 2.18 -13.01
C GLU A 37 -5.50 1.77 -11.64
N GLN A 38 -5.77 0.47 -11.43
CA GLN A 38 -6.18 -0.04 -10.11
C GLN A 38 -5.13 0.21 -9.04
N ARG A 39 -3.85 -0.06 -9.34
CA ARG A 39 -2.74 0.22 -8.42
C ARG A 39 -2.63 1.72 -8.13
N ASP A 40 -2.70 2.55 -9.15
CA ASP A 40 -2.53 4.00 -9.01
C ASP A 40 -3.68 4.63 -8.19
N ARG A 41 -4.92 4.13 -8.36
CA ARG A 41 -6.06 4.49 -7.49
C ARG A 41 -5.80 4.09 -6.04
N MET A 42 -5.35 2.86 -5.79
CA MET A 42 -5.06 2.39 -4.44
C MET A 42 -3.96 3.22 -3.75
N LEU A 43 -2.90 3.55 -4.49
CA LEU A 43 -1.83 4.42 -3.99
C LEU A 43 -2.33 5.83 -3.68
N THR A 44 -3.25 6.35 -4.50
CA THR A 44 -3.85 7.67 -4.27
C THR A 44 -4.70 7.67 -3.00
N LEU A 45 -5.60 6.71 -2.85
CA LEU A 45 -6.42 6.56 -1.64
C LEU A 45 -5.55 6.40 -0.39
N ARG A 46 -4.50 5.59 -0.46
CA ARG A 46 -3.58 5.39 0.67
C ARG A 46 -2.83 6.67 1.04
N LYS A 47 -2.43 7.48 0.05
CA LYS A 47 -1.80 8.79 0.29
C LYS A 47 -2.76 9.76 0.95
N GLU A 48 -4.02 9.79 0.51
CA GLU A 48 -5.05 10.65 1.10
C GLU A 48 -5.34 10.24 2.55
N GLU A 49 -5.45 8.95 2.82
CA GLU A 49 -5.62 8.42 4.18
C GLU A 49 -4.46 8.83 5.10
N ILE A 50 -3.21 8.63 4.66
CA ILE A 50 -2.02 9.02 5.43
C ILE A 50 -1.99 10.52 5.69
N ARG A 51 -2.33 11.34 4.68
CA ARG A 51 -2.41 12.80 4.85
C ARG A 51 -3.47 13.17 5.90
N GLY A 52 -4.64 12.55 5.84
CA GLY A 52 -5.70 12.76 6.82
C GLY A 52 -5.26 12.41 8.26
N GLN A 53 -4.56 11.27 8.43
CA GLN A 53 -4.01 10.88 9.74
C GLN A 53 -2.96 11.86 10.26
N ILE A 54 -2.10 12.39 9.38
CA ILE A 54 -1.12 13.41 9.73
C ILE A 54 -1.83 14.69 10.17
N ASP A 55 -2.82 15.16 9.40
CA ASP A 55 -3.56 16.37 9.71
C ASP A 55 -4.32 16.25 11.05
N GLU A 56 -4.94 15.10 11.31
CA GLU A 56 -5.60 14.80 12.59
C GLU A 56 -4.60 14.82 13.77
N GLY A 57 -3.42 14.22 13.58
CA GLY A 57 -2.34 14.24 14.57
C GLY A 57 -1.84 15.65 14.85
N LEU A 58 -1.63 16.46 13.81
CA LEU A 58 -1.19 17.85 13.94
C LEU A 58 -2.23 18.71 14.66
N GLU A 59 -3.52 18.58 14.35
CA GLU A 59 -4.56 19.32 15.06
C GLU A 59 -4.66 18.88 16.53
N SER A 60 -4.51 17.58 16.81
CA SER A 60 -4.45 17.07 18.18
C SER A 60 -3.29 17.67 18.97
N LEU A 61 -2.11 17.79 18.36
CA LEU A 61 -0.97 18.48 18.97
C LEU A 61 -1.25 19.97 19.18
N ARG A 62 -1.89 20.65 18.22
CA ARG A 62 -2.22 22.08 18.32
C ARG A 62 -3.14 22.39 19.50
N VAL A 63 -4.07 21.49 19.80
CA VAL A 63 -4.96 21.62 20.98
C VAL A 63 -4.37 21.04 22.28
N GLY A 64 -3.07 20.70 22.27
CA GLY A 64 -2.34 20.29 23.47
C GLY A 64 -2.57 18.85 23.91
N LYS A 65 -3.08 17.97 23.05
CA LYS A 65 -3.28 16.53 23.35
C LYS A 65 -2.02 15.68 23.14
N GLY A 66 -0.86 16.30 22.94
CA GLY A 66 0.41 15.58 22.88
C GLY A 66 0.69 14.86 24.20
N LEU A 67 1.27 13.67 24.12
CA LEU A 67 1.74 12.91 25.28
C LEU A 67 3.27 12.93 25.32
N ASP A 68 3.83 12.85 26.52
CA ASP A 68 5.27 12.65 26.67
C ASP A 68 5.65 11.25 26.18
N GLY A 69 6.66 11.18 25.31
CA GLY A 69 7.04 9.95 24.64
C GLY A 69 7.55 8.88 25.62
N GLU A 70 8.42 9.28 26.55
CA GLU A 70 9.02 8.37 27.53
C GLU A 70 7.94 7.76 28.42
N ALA A 71 7.05 8.59 28.97
CA ALA A 71 5.95 8.12 29.81
C ALA A 71 4.99 7.16 29.07
N VAL A 72 4.82 7.31 27.75
CA VAL A 72 4.02 6.38 26.95
C VAL A 72 4.72 5.04 26.79
N PHE A 73 6.02 5.02 26.51
CA PHE A 73 6.79 3.79 26.38
C PHE A 73 6.86 3.03 27.71
N ASP A 74 7.14 3.72 28.82
CA ASP A 74 7.15 3.13 30.16
C ASP A 74 5.82 2.43 30.49
N ARG A 75 4.69 3.07 30.13
CA ARG A 75 3.36 2.50 30.33
C ARG A 75 3.14 1.25 29.46
N ILE A 76 3.53 1.29 28.19
CA ILE A 76 3.37 0.15 27.27
C ILE A 76 4.19 -1.05 27.74
N GLU A 77 5.45 -0.82 28.16
CA GLU A 77 6.31 -1.88 28.68
C GLU A 77 5.73 -2.51 29.94
N ALA A 78 5.22 -1.68 30.88
CA ALA A 78 4.53 -2.17 32.07
C ALA A 78 3.27 -3.00 31.73
N GLU A 79 2.48 -2.59 30.72
CA GLU A 79 1.31 -3.35 30.25
C GLU A 79 1.72 -4.70 29.65
N LEU A 80 2.76 -4.74 28.80
CA LEU A 80 3.28 -5.99 28.22
C LEU A 80 3.76 -6.96 29.30
N ASP A 81 4.50 -6.47 30.29
CA ASP A 81 4.97 -7.23 31.45
C ASP A 81 3.81 -7.89 32.22
N THR A 82 2.69 -7.18 32.36
CA THR A 82 1.51 -7.74 33.05
C THR A 82 0.81 -8.82 32.22
N LEU A 83 0.79 -8.67 30.90
CA LEU A 83 0.19 -9.64 29.99
C LEU A 83 1.01 -10.94 29.95
N GLU A 84 2.34 -10.84 29.92
CA GLU A 84 3.21 -12.02 29.96
C GLU A 84 3.07 -12.81 31.26
N ARG A 85 2.96 -12.12 32.39
CA ARG A 85 2.75 -12.72 33.72
C ARG A 85 1.39 -13.38 33.88
N THR A 86 0.35 -12.85 33.23
CA THR A 86 -0.98 -13.45 33.25
C THR A 86 -1.11 -14.61 32.27
N ALA A 87 -0.35 -14.63 31.18
CA ALA A 87 -0.31 -15.74 30.21
C ALA A 87 0.46 -16.99 30.71
N HIS A 88 1.40 -16.83 31.65
CA HIS A 88 2.20 -17.92 32.22
C HIS A 88 1.63 -18.53 33.52
N LYS A 89 0.36 -18.25 33.84
CA LYS A 89 -0.36 -18.79 34.99
C LYS A 89 -1.55 -19.62 34.53
#